data_AF-A0A2C5YWK7-F1
#
_entry.id   AF-A0A2C5YWK7-F1
#
_cell.length_a   1.000
_cell.length_b   1.000
_cell.length_c   1.000
_cell.angle_alpha   90.00
_cell.angle_beta   90.00
_cell.angle_gamma   90.00
#
_symmetry.space_group_name_H-M   'P 1'
#
loop_
_entity.id
_entity.type
_entity.pdbx_description
1 polymer ?
#
loop_
_entity_poly.entity_id
_entity_poly.type
_entity_poly.pdbx_seq_one_letter_code
_entity_poly.pdbx_strand_id
1 'polypeptide(L)'
;MCGILASVSSPTDDSLPLDLLQRLQSRGPDHVGHVRRQLREVGRLIRLTATVLALRGDGVTRQPLVDDATGSVLCWNGEAWAIGSEAVRGNDAEAVMDRLAGGEDVVHLLRAVEGPFAFVYLDWPAARLYYGRDRLGRRSLLVKPGDHGWQLASISPVPADGWAEVDADGLYVLSLDAPRLASVRIPWTLDATLISGLGIFNSSCPVSYVELTKQSSSVAQLREKLEASLRRRVLRVPLPLGALQSDAIVGVLFSGGLDCTVLARMVSDILPDDQAVDLINVAFENPRIAAQNPCIAQAHLYELCPDRITARRSFDELLKLCPQRRWRLVTVDVSASLASSHRSQVVELMYPHKTEMDLSIAFALYFAARGQGVCREGREMDSREYTTTARVLLSGLGADELFGGYVRHATAFSRQGYTGLIEELKLDVSRLGQRNLGRDDRVMAHWAREVRFPYLDEALVRWAIETPVWDKCDFAGGGPEPGKRVLRLLAEELGMVKVAVEKKRAILRSRGIRDGLFQGNGAFAYEPLALAAVPSVASGGDEVKASLSRSGYGMGADKVVRNVRSILTMNMTEEQSAFSHSQLAIPSRPYIETATEAADRRGIRGFNATLSQQRPRDWPGLRRRREAHVLR
;
A
#
# COMPACT_ATOMS: atom_id res chain seq x y z
N MET A 1 -1.46 14.12 9.24
CA MET A 1 -2.44 14.14 8.12
C MET A 1 -3.15 15.48 7.93
N CYS A 2 -3.42 15.88 6.69
CA CYS A 2 -4.28 17.03 6.33
C CYS A 2 -5.16 16.74 5.10
N GLY A 3 -6.18 17.58 4.85
CA GLY A 3 -6.79 17.75 3.53
C GLY A 3 -6.28 19.03 2.87
N ILE A 4 -5.75 18.94 1.66
CA ILE A 4 -5.26 20.11 0.88
C ILE A 4 -6.27 20.46 -0.21
N LEU A 5 -6.45 21.76 -0.47
CA LEU A 5 -7.00 22.31 -1.70
C LEU A 5 -6.20 23.54 -2.13
N ALA A 6 -5.72 23.53 -3.38
CA ALA A 6 -5.11 24.67 -4.05
C ALA A 6 -5.85 24.96 -5.35
N SER A 7 -6.04 26.24 -5.68
CA SER A 7 -6.63 26.65 -6.97
C SER A 7 -6.01 27.93 -7.50
N VAL A 8 -5.84 28.00 -8.82
CA VAL A 8 -5.46 29.20 -9.56
C VAL A 8 -6.59 29.52 -10.54
N SER A 9 -7.28 30.64 -10.31
CA SER A 9 -8.47 31.06 -11.07
C SER A 9 -8.43 32.55 -11.42
N SER A 10 -9.40 33.01 -12.20
CA SER A 10 -9.69 34.45 -12.34
C SER A 10 -10.18 35.03 -10.99
N PRO A 11 -9.83 36.28 -10.63
CA PRO A 11 -10.41 36.99 -9.50
C PRO A 11 -11.94 37.09 -9.50
N THR A 12 -12.59 36.91 -10.65
CA THR A 12 -14.06 36.87 -10.76
C THR A 12 -14.68 35.54 -10.30
N ASP A 13 -13.89 34.49 -10.13
CA ASP A 13 -14.34 33.19 -9.60
C ASP A 13 -13.87 33.02 -8.15
N ASP A 14 -14.73 33.45 -7.22
CA ASP A 14 -14.50 33.31 -5.76
C ASP A 14 -15.03 31.98 -5.20
N SER A 15 -15.66 31.13 -6.01
CA SER A 15 -16.40 29.99 -5.48
C SER A 15 -15.48 28.86 -5.00
N LEU A 16 -15.56 28.52 -3.71
CA LEU A 16 -15.02 27.27 -3.15
C LEU A 16 -16.18 26.25 -3.11
N PRO A 17 -16.09 25.10 -3.79
CA PRO A 17 -17.14 24.09 -3.74
C PRO A 17 -17.36 23.59 -2.30
N LEU A 18 -18.54 23.82 -1.73
CA LEU A 18 -18.84 23.49 -0.33
C LEU A 18 -18.67 22.00 -0.05
N ASP A 19 -19.11 21.13 -0.96
CA ASP A 19 -18.97 19.67 -0.87
C ASP A 19 -17.49 19.24 -0.79
N LEU A 20 -16.60 19.92 -1.53
CA LEU A 20 -15.16 19.66 -1.47
C LEU A 20 -14.60 20.06 -0.11
N LEU A 21 -14.97 21.24 0.39
CA LEU A 21 -14.55 21.70 1.71
C LEU A 21 -15.02 20.74 2.82
N GLN A 22 -16.27 20.27 2.75
CA GLN A 22 -16.81 19.29 3.70
C GLN A 22 -16.04 17.97 3.65
N ARG A 23 -15.74 17.43 2.46
CA ARG A 23 -14.90 16.22 2.32
C ARG A 23 -13.49 16.40 2.87
N LEU A 24 -12.90 17.58 2.71
CA LEU A 24 -11.59 17.92 3.30
C LEU A 24 -11.69 18.04 4.83
N GLN A 25 -12.78 18.61 5.37
CA GLN A 25 -13.03 18.67 6.82
C GLN A 25 -13.20 17.28 7.43
N SER A 26 -13.82 16.32 6.74
CA SER A 26 -13.88 14.91 7.18
C SER A 26 -12.48 14.28 7.33
N ARG A 27 -11.49 14.74 6.55
CA ARG A 27 -10.09 14.34 6.68
C ARG A 27 -9.40 15.02 7.86
N GLY A 28 -9.56 16.34 7.97
CA GLY A 28 -8.90 17.16 8.98
C GLY A 28 -9.89 17.97 9.82
N PRO A 29 -10.56 17.36 10.81
CA PRO A 29 -11.61 18.02 11.58
C PRO A 29 -11.10 18.97 12.68
N ASP A 30 -9.81 18.92 13.05
CA ASP A 30 -9.29 19.66 14.21
C ASP A 30 -9.02 21.15 13.91
N HIS A 31 -8.81 21.52 12.64
CA HIS A 31 -8.66 22.91 12.19
C HIS A 31 -8.94 23.06 10.69
N VAL A 32 -9.41 24.23 10.27
CA VAL A 32 -9.58 24.63 8.86
C VAL A 32 -8.96 26.02 8.67
N GLY A 33 -8.03 26.15 7.73
CA GLY A 33 -7.40 27.42 7.40
C GLY A 33 -7.42 27.71 5.90
N HIS A 34 -7.38 29.01 5.57
CA HIS A 34 -7.39 29.50 4.20
C HIS A 34 -6.39 30.65 4.03
N VAL A 35 -5.66 30.65 2.94
CA VAL A 35 -4.79 31.76 2.49
C VAL A 35 -5.18 32.14 1.07
N ARG A 36 -5.26 33.45 0.82
CA ARG A 36 -5.51 34.03 -0.51
C ARG A 36 -4.33 34.92 -0.90
N ARG A 37 -3.91 34.84 -2.17
CA ARG A 37 -2.86 35.68 -2.78
C ARG A 37 -3.29 36.05 -4.21
N GLN A 38 -3.03 37.28 -4.64
CA GLN A 38 -3.45 37.77 -5.95
C GLN A 38 -2.24 38.29 -6.74
N LEU A 39 -1.91 37.64 -7.85
CA LEU A 39 -0.90 38.12 -8.79
C LEU A 39 -1.58 39.07 -9.78
N ARG A 40 -1.54 40.37 -9.47
CA ARG A 40 -2.32 41.41 -10.17
C ARG A 40 -1.91 41.57 -11.63
N GLU A 41 -0.62 41.45 -11.93
CA GLU A 41 -0.05 41.65 -13.26
C GLU A 41 -0.61 40.69 -14.32
N VAL A 42 -0.91 39.46 -13.92
CA VAL A 42 -1.46 38.39 -14.79
C VAL A 42 -2.94 38.13 -14.48
N GLY A 43 -3.56 38.93 -13.60
CA GLY A 43 -4.96 38.79 -13.22
C GLY A 43 -5.30 37.42 -12.64
N ARG A 44 -4.46 36.86 -11.76
CA ARG A 44 -4.65 35.53 -11.16
C ARG A 44 -4.91 35.58 -9.66
N LEU A 45 -5.84 34.75 -9.20
CA LEU A 45 -6.15 34.54 -7.79
C LEU A 45 -5.74 33.13 -7.38
N ILE A 46 -4.84 33.05 -6.40
CA ILE A 46 -4.36 31.81 -5.79
C ILE A 46 -5.09 31.64 -4.46
N ARG A 47 -5.69 30.46 -4.27
CA ARG A 47 -6.29 30.05 -3.00
C ARG A 47 -5.58 28.80 -2.51
N LEU A 48 -5.27 28.78 -1.23
CA LEU A 48 -4.71 27.64 -0.52
C LEU A 48 -5.59 27.38 0.70
N THR A 49 -6.02 26.14 0.86
CA THR A 49 -6.88 25.68 1.96
C THR A 49 -6.25 24.42 2.53
N ALA A 50 -6.19 24.34 3.85
CA ALA A 50 -5.76 23.13 4.55
C ALA A 50 -6.71 22.83 5.71
N THR A 51 -7.04 21.55 5.87
CA THR A 51 -7.78 20.99 6.99
C THR A 51 -6.86 20.05 7.76
N VAL A 52 -6.86 20.09 9.09
CA VAL A 52 -5.82 19.42 9.92
C VAL A 52 -6.40 18.29 10.75
N LEU A 53 -5.74 17.13 10.74
CA LEU A 53 -5.87 16.10 11.78
C LEU A 53 -4.55 16.08 12.56
N ALA A 54 -4.58 16.56 13.80
CA ALA A 54 -3.39 16.74 14.62
C ALA A 54 -2.84 15.38 15.08
N LEU A 55 -1.68 15.01 14.52
CA LEU A 55 -0.97 13.75 14.78
C LEU A 55 0.53 13.95 15.10
N ARG A 56 1.00 15.20 15.10
CA ARG A 56 2.41 15.61 15.25
C ARG A 56 2.51 16.96 15.96
N GLY A 57 3.55 17.10 16.79
CA GLY A 57 3.69 18.23 17.71
C GLY A 57 2.82 18.09 18.96
N ASP A 58 2.94 19.06 19.87
CA ASP A 58 2.25 19.06 21.18
C ASP A 58 0.86 19.71 21.13
N GLY A 59 0.33 19.97 19.93
CA GLY A 59 -0.95 20.64 19.70
C GLY A 59 -1.38 20.66 18.23
N VAL A 60 -2.37 21.49 17.91
CA VAL A 60 -2.89 21.64 16.55
C VAL A 60 -2.09 22.69 15.77
N THR A 61 -1.06 22.27 15.05
CA THR A 61 -0.35 23.11 14.07
C THR A 61 -1.33 23.56 12.99
N ARG A 62 -1.58 24.87 12.91
CA ARG A 62 -2.55 25.47 11.98
C ARG A 62 -1.93 25.58 10.59
N GLN A 63 -2.63 25.05 9.59
CA GLN A 63 -2.25 25.17 8.19
C GLN A 63 -3.34 25.91 7.38
N PRO A 64 -3.02 26.53 6.22
CA PRO A 64 -1.70 26.64 5.59
C PRO A 64 -0.69 27.43 6.44
N LEU A 65 0.56 26.99 6.45
CA LEU A 65 1.66 27.73 7.07
C LEU A 65 2.06 28.89 6.14
N VAL A 66 2.36 30.05 6.70
CA VAL A 66 2.77 31.25 5.97
C VAL A 66 4.08 31.73 6.56
N ASP A 67 5.06 32.04 5.72
CA ASP A 67 6.25 32.78 6.12
C ASP A 67 5.97 34.28 5.99
N ASP A 68 6.16 35.02 7.08
CA ASP A 68 5.92 36.46 7.14
C ASP A 68 6.98 37.26 6.37
N ALA A 69 8.18 36.72 6.15
CA ALA A 69 9.27 37.44 5.47
C ALA A 69 9.10 37.47 3.94
N THR A 70 8.77 36.33 3.33
CA THR A 70 8.59 36.19 1.87
C THR A 70 7.13 36.22 1.43
N GLY A 71 6.18 35.97 2.35
CA GLY A 71 4.77 35.79 2.05
C GLY A 71 4.41 34.42 1.45
N SER A 72 5.40 33.52 1.33
CA SER A 72 5.29 32.15 0.83
C SER A 72 4.43 31.25 1.73
N VAL A 73 3.87 30.18 1.17
CA VAL A 73 2.81 29.41 1.84
C VAL A 73 2.98 27.91 1.62
N LEU A 74 2.91 27.11 2.69
CA LEU A 74 2.96 25.64 2.65
C LEU A 74 1.64 25.01 3.12
N CYS A 75 1.11 24.09 2.31
CA CYS A 75 0.13 23.09 2.72
C CYS A 75 0.81 21.72 2.75
N TRP A 76 0.74 21.01 3.87
CA TRP A 76 1.43 19.75 4.12
C TRP A 76 0.48 18.67 4.66
N ASN A 77 0.18 17.67 3.83
CA ASN A 77 -0.54 16.45 4.19
C ASN A 77 0.44 15.28 4.24
N GLY A 78 1.08 15.08 5.39
CA GLY A 78 2.04 14.00 5.52
C GLY A 78 2.53 13.81 6.94
N GLU A 79 3.64 13.07 6.99
CA GLU A 79 4.48 12.80 8.14
C GLU A 79 5.94 12.78 7.64
N ALA A 80 6.73 13.84 7.83
CA ALA A 80 8.18 13.76 7.65
C ALA A 80 8.81 13.17 8.93
N TRP A 81 9.27 11.92 8.85
CA TRP A 81 9.93 11.24 9.98
C TRP A 81 11.38 11.67 10.14
N ALA A 82 12.06 11.89 9.01
CA ALA A 82 13.41 12.40 8.93
C ALA A 82 13.55 13.31 7.69
N ILE A 83 14.53 14.21 7.71
CA ILE A 83 14.94 14.98 6.54
C ILE A 83 16.45 14.85 6.41
N GLY A 84 16.91 14.15 5.38
CA GLY A 84 18.29 13.69 5.27
C GLY A 84 18.58 12.66 6.36
N SER A 85 19.67 12.86 7.11
CA SER A 85 20.05 12.01 8.24
C SER A 85 19.38 12.39 9.57
N GLU A 86 18.59 13.46 9.62
CA GLU A 86 18.09 14.03 10.88
C GLU A 86 16.62 13.66 11.13
N ALA A 87 16.34 13.07 12.29
CA ALA A 87 14.98 12.72 12.70
C ALA A 87 14.20 13.96 13.16
N VAL A 88 13.01 14.17 12.59
CA VAL A 88 12.17 15.36 12.84
C VAL A 88 11.58 15.33 14.26
N ARG A 89 11.77 16.42 14.99
CA ARG A 89 11.21 16.69 16.32
C ARG A 89 10.11 17.76 16.21
N GLY A 90 9.14 17.75 17.11
CA GLY A 90 7.99 18.67 17.05
C GLY A 90 7.04 18.34 15.90
N ASN A 91 6.41 19.37 15.34
CA ASN A 91 5.60 19.24 14.13
C ASN A 91 6.47 19.22 12.87
N ASP A 92 6.11 18.36 11.92
CA ASP A 92 6.89 18.12 10.72
C ASP A 92 6.60 19.11 9.57
N ALA A 93 5.38 19.68 9.51
CA ALA A 93 5.06 20.74 8.56
C ALA A 93 5.84 22.03 8.88
N GLU A 94 5.95 22.37 10.17
CA GLU A 94 6.77 23.50 10.67
C GLU A 94 8.24 23.28 10.30
N ALA A 95 8.82 22.11 10.61
CA ALA A 95 10.21 21.80 10.28
C ALA A 95 10.54 21.83 8.77
N VAL A 96 9.57 21.51 7.89
CA VAL A 96 9.71 21.68 6.43
C VAL A 96 9.60 23.16 6.05
N MET A 97 8.65 23.90 6.63
CA MET A 97 8.46 25.33 6.35
C MET A 97 9.68 26.16 6.76
N ASP A 98 10.26 25.91 7.94
CA ASP A 98 11.41 26.65 8.46
C ASP A 98 12.63 26.53 7.53
N ARG A 99 12.85 25.35 6.93
CA ARG A 99 13.95 25.11 5.98
C ARG A 99 13.69 25.79 4.63
N LEU A 100 12.44 25.81 4.16
CA LEU A 100 12.04 26.53 2.95
C LEU A 100 12.16 28.06 3.14
N ALA A 101 11.70 28.59 4.26
CA ALA A 101 11.84 30.00 4.63
C ALA A 101 13.32 30.40 4.85
N GLY A 102 14.15 29.47 5.32
CA GLY A 102 15.61 29.60 5.38
C GLY A 102 16.32 29.63 4.02
N GLY A 103 15.59 29.51 2.90
CA GLY A 103 16.13 29.60 1.54
C GLY A 103 16.73 28.31 0.99
N GLU A 104 16.42 27.14 1.58
CA GLU A 104 16.85 25.86 1.04
C GLU A 104 16.13 25.53 -0.28
N ASP A 105 16.85 24.90 -1.23
CA ASP A 105 16.26 24.46 -2.50
C ASP A 105 15.12 23.45 -2.27
N VAL A 106 13.94 23.81 -2.78
CA VAL A 106 12.69 23.04 -2.65
C VAL A 106 12.85 21.59 -3.12
N VAL A 107 13.61 21.38 -4.20
CA VAL A 107 13.79 20.05 -4.81
C VAL A 107 14.73 19.19 -3.97
N HIS A 108 15.82 19.77 -3.47
CA HIS A 108 16.77 19.11 -2.58
C HIS A 108 16.09 18.70 -1.26
N LEU A 109 15.40 19.64 -0.61
CA LEU A 109 14.72 19.41 0.66
C LEU A 109 13.72 18.26 0.57
N LEU A 110 12.81 18.31 -0.42
CA LEU A 110 11.76 17.30 -0.57
C LEU A 110 12.29 15.92 -1.00
N ARG A 111 13.43 15.87 -1.70
CA ARG A 111 14.15 14.61 -1.96
C ARG A 111 14.78 14.01 -0.70
N ALA A 112 15.09 14.85 0.30
CA ALA A 112 15.69 14.42 1.56
C ALA A 112 14.65 13.93 2.59
N VAL A 113 13.36 14.25 2.43
CA VAL A 113 12.30 13.78 3.33
C VAL A 113 12.14 12.25 3.28
N GLU A 114 12.16 11.60 4.44
CA GLU A 114 11.67 10.24 4.65
C GLU A 114 10.29 10.27 5.31
N GLY A 115 9.29 9.70 4.65
CA GLY A 115 7.92 9.55 5.16
C GLY A 115 6.83 9.81 4.11
N PRO A 116 5.57 9.45 4.42
CA PRO A 116 4.44 9.63 3.51
C PRO A 116 3.99 11.09 3.47
N PHE A 117 3.95 11.73 2.29
CA PHE A 117 3.52 13.12 2.16
C PHE A 117 2.86 13.45 0.81
N ALA A 118 2.02 14.48 0.83
CA ALA A 118 1.57 15.24 -0.31
C ALA A 118 1.58 16.72 0.09
N PHE A 119 2.03 17.60 -0.80
CA PHE A 119 2.29 19.01 -0.45
C PHE A 119 1.89 19.98 -1.56
N VAL A 120 1.72 21.24 -1.17
CA VAL A 120 1.74 22.42 -2.04
C VAL A 120 2.58 23.49 -1.37
N TYR A 121 3.59 23.99 -2.08
CA TYR A 121 4.40 25.12 -1.65
C TYR A 121 4.30 26.25 -2.68
N LEU A 122 3.78 27.40 -2.26
CA LEU A 122 3.76 28.64 -3.02
C LEU A 122 5.00 29.45 -2.64
N ASP A 123 6.00 29.41 -3.53
CA ASP A 123 7.12 30.34 -3.52
C ASP A 123 6.62 31.67 -4.10
N TRP A 124 6.30 32.60 -3.19
CA TRP A 124 5.67 33.86 -3.55
C TRP A 124 6.64 34.81 -4.29
N PRO A 125 7.90 35.01 -3.85
CA PRO A 125 8.87 35.84 -4.58
C PRO A 125 9.18 35.32 -5.99
N ALA A 126 9.27 34.01 -6.21
CA ALA A 126 9.56 33.46 -7.53
C ALA A 126 8.31 33.25 -8.42
N ALA A 127 7.12 33.60 -7.92
CA ALA A 127 5.83 33.34 -8.57
C ALA A 127 5.65 31.87 -9.01
N ARG A 128 6.05 30.91 -8.17
CA ARG A 128 6.03 29.47 -8.46
C ARG A 128 5.20 28.69 -7.45
N LEU A 129 4.40 27.73 -7.95
CA LEU A 129 3.71 26.77 -7.12
C LEU A 129 4.30 25.37 -7.36
N TYR A 130 4.95 24.84 -6.34
CA TYR A 130 5.48 23.49 -6.28
C TYR A 130 4.43 22.56 -5.67
N TYR A 131 4.23 21.38 -6.22
CA TYR A 131 3.36 20.36 -5.64
C TYR A 131 3.84 18.94 -5.97
N GLY A 132 3.37 17.95 -5.22
CA GLY A 132 3.76 16.57 -5.45
C GLY A 132 3.43 15.64 -4.29
N ARG A 133 3.87 14.39 -4.41
CA ARG A 133 3.62 13.30 -3.47
C ARG A 133 4.91 12.52 -3.24
N ASP A 134 5.05 11.89 -2.09
CA ASP A 134 6.20 11.04 -1.76
C ASP A 134 6.44 9.94 -2.81
N ARG A 135 7.68 9.42 -2.86
CA ARG A 135 8.18 8.41 -3.81
C ARG A 135 7.33 7.13 -3.95
N LEU A 136 6.47 6.85 -2.97
CA LEU A 136 5.57 5.69 -2.93
C LEU A 136 4.09 6.07 -2.98
N GLY A 137 3.74 7.35 -3.20
CA GLY A 137 2.36 7.80 -3.37
C GLY A 137 1.44 7.48 -2.18
N ARG A 138 1.95 7.51 -0.95
CA ARG A 138 1.23 7.03 0.25
C ARG A 138 0.13 8.00 0.72
N ARG A 139 0.18 9.27 0.32
CA ARG A 139 -0.87 10.28 0.54
C ARG A 139 -1.55 10.64 -0.77
N SER A 140 -2.86 10.91 -0.74
CA SER A 140 -3.62 11.27 -1.94
C SER A 140 -3.39 12.73 -2.36
N LEU A 141 -3.25 12.94 -3.67
CA LEU A 141 -3.29 14.25 -4.30
C LEU A 141 -3.78 14.11 -5.75
N LEU A 142 -4.84 14.84 -6.08
CA LEU A 142 -5.44 14.91 -7.40
C LEU A 142 -5.17 16.29 -8.02
N VAL A 143 -5.06 16.33 -9.35
CA VAL A 143 -4.94 17.55 -10.15
C VAL A 143 -6.05 17.63 -11.19
N LYS A 144 -6.58 18.83 -11.41
CA LYS A 144 -7.42 19.18 -12.55
C LYS A 144 -6.72 20.32 -13.30
N PRO A 145 -6.08 20.06 -14.45
CA PRO A 145 -5.40 21.08 -15.22
C PRO A 145 -6.40 22.00 -15.94
N GLY A 146 -5.99 23.25 -16.21
CA GLY A 146 -6.75 24.19 -17.03
C GLY A 146 -6.30 25.64 -16.84
N ASP A 147 -6.15 26.40 -17.93
CA ASP A 147 -5.62 27.77 -17.91
C ASP A 147 -6.48 28.78 -17.11
N HIS A 148 -7.77 28.50 -16.94
CA HIS A 148 -8.73 29.35 -16.22
C HIS A 148 -9.30 28.72 -14.94
N GLY A 149 -8.80 27.56 -14.53
CA GLY A 149 -9.36 26.80 -13.42
C GLY A 149 -8.49 25.61 -13.01
N TRP A 150 -7.17 25.85 -12.89
CA TRP A 150 -6.25 24.84 -12.38
C TRP A 150 -6.58 24.59 -10.91
N GLN A 151 -6.79 23.33 -10.55
CA GLN A 151 -7.13 22.93 -9.20
C GLN A 151 -6.33 21.70 -8.79
N LEU A 152 -6.08 21.58 -7.50
CA LEU A 152 -5.36 20.47 -6.90
C LEU A 152 -5.95 20.21 -5.52
N ALA A 153 -6.24 18.96 -5.20
CA ALA A 153 -6.90 18.62 -3.93
C ALA A 153 -6.56 17.21 -3.46
N SER A 154 -6.60 16.97 -2.14
CA SER A 154 -6.43 15.60 -1.60
C SER A 154 -7.58 14.66 -1.97
N ILE A 155 -8.71 15.18 -2.47
CA ILE A 155 -9.89 14.45 -2.91
C ILE A 155 -10.68 15.28 -3.93
N SER A 156 -11.44 14.66 -4.83
CA SER A 156 -12.29 15.39 -5.78
C SER A 156 -13.65 15.76 -5.15
N PRO A 157 -14.33 16.83 -5.62
CA PRO A 157 -15.68 17.19 -5.17
C PRO A 157 -16.71 16.08 -5.43
N VAL A 158 -16.59 15.45 -6.61
CA VAL A 158 -17.40 14.35 -7.14
C VAL A 158 -16.54 13.58 -8.17
N PRO A 159 -17.02 12.45 -8.73
CA PRO A 159 -16.57 11.93 -10.01
C PRO A 159 -16.89 12.91 -11.16
N ALA A 160 -16.07 13.95 -11.31
CA ALA A 160 -16.14 14.93 -12.39
C ALA A 160 -14.98 14.74 -13.36
N ASP A 161 -15.24 14.95 -14.65
CA ASP A 161 -14.21 14.87 -15.68
C ASP A 161 -13.08 15.89 -15.46
N GLY A 162 -11.88 15.49 -15.86
CA GLY A 162 -10.66 16.30 -15.81
C GLY A 162 -9.82 16.17 -14.54
N TRP A 163 -10.28 15.47 -13.49
CA TRP A 163 -9.45 15.16 -12.32
C TRP A 163 -8.62 13.89 -12.55
N ALA A 164 -7.30 13.99 -12.38
CA ALA A 164 -6.36 12.86 -12.43
C ALA A 164 -5.61 12.74 -11.09
N GLU A 165 -5.09 11.56 -10.78
CA GLU A 165 -4.13 11.40 -9.68
C GLU A 165 -2.80 12.06 -10.07
N VAL A 166 -2.15 12.78 -9.15
CA VAL A 166 -0.77 13.24 -9.35
C VAL A 166 0.15 12.03 -9.23
N ASP A 167 1.02 11.78 -10.21
CA ASP A 167 1.93 10.64 -10.16
C ASP A 167 2.97 10.80 -9.04
N ALA A 168 3.37 9.67 -8.45
CA ALA A 168 4.42 9.60 -7.44
C ALA A 168 5.84 9.57 -8.06
N ASP A 169 6.01 10.10 -9.28
CA ASP A 169 7.23 9.95 -10.08
C ASP A 169 8.17 11.17 -10.00
N GLY A 170 7.74 12.23 -9.31
CA GLY A 170 8.48 13.46 -9.10
C GLY A 170 7.67 14.51 -8.33
N LEU A 171 8.17 15.74 -8.38
CA LEU A 171 7.43 16.94 -8.02
C LEU A 171 7.18 17.78 -9.27
N TYR A 172 6.22 18.68 -9.20
CA TYR A 172 5.77 19.49 -10.32
C TYR A 172 5.85 20.97 -9.96
N VAL A 173 6.23 21.80 -10.93
CA VAL A 173 6.38 23.25 -10.78
C VAL A 173 5.43 23.94 -11.75
N LEU A 174 4.61 24.85 -11.25
CA LEU A 174 3.71 25.69 -12.02
C LEU A 174 4.15 27.15 -11.93
N SER A 175 4.53 27.74 -13.07
CA SER A 175 4.84 29.16 -13.18
C SER A 175 3.54 29.99 -13.19
N LEU A 176 3.37 30.87 -12.20
CA LEU A 176 2.16 31.66 -11.99
C LEU A 176 2.17 32.99 -12.76
N ASP A 177 3.33 33.40 -13.26
CA ASP A 177 3.58 34.55 -14.13
C ASP A 177 3.42 34.20 -15.63
N ALA A 178 3.71 32.96 -16.02
CA ALA A 178 3.63 32.48 -17.40
C ALA A 178 2.20 32.58 -17.98
N PRO A 179 2.02 32.93 -19.27
CA PRO A 179 0.69 33.18 -19.85
C PRO A 179 -0.26 31.96 -19.85
N ARG A 180 0.29 30.74 -19.83
CA ARG A 180 -0.46 29.48 -19.67
C ARG A 180 -0.02 28.73 -18.42
N LEU A 181 -0.95 28.03 -17.77
CA LEU A 181 -0.71 27.24 -16.58
C LEU A 181 -0.29 25.81 -16.94
N ALA A 182 0.97 25.67 -17.33
CA ALA A 182 1.60 24.37 -17.62
C ALA A 182 2.50 23.93 -16.46
N SER A 183 2.32 22.69 -15.99
CA SER A 183 3.13 22.12 -14.90
C SER A 183 4.34 21.37 -15.46
N VAL A 184 5.54 21.76 -15.03
CA VAL A 184 6.80 21.12 -15.41
C VAL A 184 7.18 20.07 -14.35
N ARG A 185 7.38 18.82 -14.77
CA ARG A 185 7.78 17.72 -13.89
C ARG A 185 9.30 17.75 -13.63
N ILE A 186 9.68 17.62 -12.37
CA ILE A 186 11.06 17.36 -11.90
C ILE A 186 11.07 15.98 -11.24
N PRO A 187 11.76 14.97 -11.81
CA PRO A 187 11.68 13.59 -11.35
C PRO A 187 12.35 13.40 -9.97
N TRP A 188 11.89 12.42 -9.19
CA TRP A 188 12.46 12.16 -7.85
C TRP A 188 13.95 11.79 -7.90
N THR A 189 14.38 11.14 -8.97
CA THR A 189 15.78 10.81 -9.30
C THR A 189 16.02 11.00 -10.80
N LEU A 190 17.26 11.29 -11.19
CA LEU A 190 17.70 11.22 -12.59
C LEU A 190 18.30 9.84 -12.94
N ASP A 191 18.65 9.04 -11.94
CA ASP A 191 19.13 7.68 -12.11
C ASP A 191 17.96 6.71 -12.32
N ALA A 192 17.81 6.25 -13.56
CA ALA A 192 16.77 5.31 -13.98
C ALA A 192 16.99 3.85 -13.51
N THR A 193 18.13 3.54 -12.89
CA THR A 193 18.38 2.21 -12.29
C THR A 193 17.70 2.06 -10.93
N LEU A 194 17.41 3.18 -10.24
CA LEU A 194 16.75 3.20 -8.94
C LEU A 194 15.23 3.06 -9.05
N ILE A 195 14.67 2.02 -8.45
CA ILE A 195 13.22 1.87 -8.35
C ILE A 195 12.66 2.89 -7.35
N SER A 196 11.73 3.73 -7.81
CA SER A 196 11.16 4.87 -7.06
C SER A 196 12.22 5.83 -6.47
N GLY A 197 13.46 5.82 -6.98
CA GLY A 197 14.56 6.56 -6.37
C GLY A 197 15.00 6.04 -4.99
N LEU A 198 14.69 4.77 -4.65
CA LEU A 198 14.99 4.17 -3.34
C LEU A 198 16.21 3.25 -3.36
N GLY A 199 16.31 2.32 -4.32
CA GLY A 199 17.40 1.34 -4.42
C GLY A 199 17.46 0.63 -5.77
N ILE A 200 18.57 -0.06 -6.04
CA ILE A 200 18.79 -0.84 -7.28
C ILE A 200 18.28 -2.26 -7.07
N PHE A 201 17.36 -2.73 -7.91
CA PHE A 201 16.77 -4.06 -7.75
C PHE A 201 17.79 -5.17 -8.00
N ASN A 202 17.92 -6.07 -7.04
CA ASN A 202 18.84 -7.19 -7.14
C ASN A 202 18.33 -8.25 -8.11
N SER A 203 18.88 -8.22 -9.32
CA SER A 203 18.58 -9.16 -10.41
C SER A 203 19.60 -10.31 -10.54
N SER A 204 20.38 -10.60 -9.49
CA SER A 204 21.22 -11.80 -9.47
C SER A 204 20.37 -13.08 -9.32
N CYS A 205 20.86 -14.21 -9.83
CA CYS A 205 20.28 -15.55 -9.66
C CYS A 205 21.22 -16.43 -8.82
N PRO A 206 20.71 -17.37 -8.01
CA PRO A 206 21.56 -18.18 -7.15
C PRO A 206 22.19 -19.32 -7.95
N VAL A 207 23.47 -19.62 -7.67
CA VAL A 207 24.22 -20.73 -8.32
C VAL A 207 23.81 -22.10 -7.76
N SER A 208 23.31 -22.11 -6.53
CA SER A 208 22.85 -23.29 -5.78
C SER A 208 21.71 -22.89 -4.85
N TYR A 209 20.91 -23.86 -4.40
CA TYR A 209 19.88 -23.61 -3.39
C TYR A 209 20.48 -23.02 -2.10
N VAL A 210 19.80 -22.01 -1.54
CA VAL A 210 20.11 -21.37 -0.26
C VAL A 210 18.88 -21.50 0.62
N GLU A 211 18.99 -22.26 1.71
CA GLU A 211 17.88 -22.47 2.64
C GLU A 211 17.70 -21.25 3.56
N LEU A 212 16.44 -20.82 3.71
CA LEU A 212 16.08 -19.77 4.67
C LEU A 212 15.65 -20.37 6.00
N THR A 213 16.34 -19.96 7.05
CA THR A 213 16.12 -20.38 8.44
C THR A 213 15.88 -19.16 9.33
N LYS A 214 15.43 -19.35 10.57
CA LYS A 214 15.28 -18.24 11.53
C LYS A 214 16.61 -17.56 11.85
N GLN A 215 17.72 -18.26 11.63
CA GLN A 215 19.08 -17.80 11.86
C GLN A 215 19.67 -17.07 10.64
N SER A 216 18.96 -17.05 9.50
CA SER A 216 19.37 -16.29 8.31
C SER A 216 19.41 -14.79 8.63
N SER A 217 20.49 -14.11 8.22
CA SER A 217 20.71 -12.69 8.51
C SER A 217 19.61 -11.78 7.98
N SER A 218 18.91 -12.17 6.92
CA SER A 218 17.76 -11.43 6.37
C SER A 218 16.56 -11.39 7.32
N VAL A 219 16.36 -12.40 8.18
CA VAL A 219 15.29 -12.41 9.20
C VAL A 219 15.61 -11.38 10.29
N ALA A 220 16.85 -11.36 10.78
CA ALA A 220 17.30 -10.38 11.76
C ALA A 220 17.27 -8.94 11.21
N GLN A 221 17.70 -8.74 9.95
CA GLN A 221 17.63 -7.43 9.27
C GLN A 221 16.18 -6.98 9.05
N LEU A 222 15.27 -7.89 8.66
CA LEU A 222 13.84 -7.60 8.58
C LEU A 222 13.30 -7.14 9.92
N ARG A 223 13.62 -7.85 11.01
CA ARG A 223 13.19 -7.51 12.37
C ARG A 223 13.63 -6.10 12.76
N GLU A 224 14.92 -5.81 12.61
CA GLU A 224 15.53 -4.50 12.94
C GLU A 224 14.87 -3.36 12.15
N LYS A 225 14.76 -3.51 10.82
CA LYS A 225 14.20 -2.47 9.94
C LYS A 225 12.69 -2.29 10.14
N LEU A 226 11.94 -3.36 10.40
CA LEU A 226 10.51 -3.29 10.68
C LEU A 226 10.23 -2.70 12.07
N GLU A 227 11.07 -2.98 13.06
CA GLU A 227 10.99 -2.32 14.38
C GLU A 227 11.28 -0.82 14.25
N ALA A 228 12.37 -0.42 13.58
CA ALA A 228 12.68 0.98 13.34
C ALA A 228 11.56 1.72 12.58
N SER A 229 10.94 1.06 11.59
CA SER A 229 9.76 1.55 10.88
C SER A 229 8.55 1.73 11.80
N LEU A 230 8.26 0.74 12.66
CA LEU A 230 7.14 0.76 13.60
C LEU A 230 7.32 1.83 14.68
N ARG A 231 8.50 1.93 15.31
CA ARG A 231 8.81 2.92 16.35
C ARG A 231 8.51 4.35 15.88
N ARG A 232 8.88 4.69 14.63
CA ARG A 232 8.55 6.00 14.02
C ARG A 232 7.04 6.22 13.83
N ARG A 233 6.27 5.14 13.59
CA ARG A 233 4.83 5.19 13.23
C ARG A 233 3.87 5.04 14.41
N VAL A 234 4.31 4.54 15.57
CA VAL A 234 3.43 4.31 16.74
C VAL A 234 3.79 5.12 17.99
N LEU A 235 5.06 5.52 18.15
CA LEU A 235 5.46 6.39 19.26
C LEU A 235 5.07 7.84 18.98
N ARG A 236 4.74 8.59 20.04
CA ARG A 236 4.36 10.01 20.00
C ARG A 236 3.13 10.31 19.12
N VAL A 237 2.22 9.34 18.95
CA VAL A 237 0.87 9.63 18.45
C VAL A 237 0.11 10.37 19.57
N PRO A 238 -0.43 11.58 19.34
CA PRO A 238 -1.19 12.31 20.34
C PRO A 238 -2.43 11.54 20.79
N LEU A 239 -2.77 11.68 22.07
CA LEU A 239 -4.01 11.11 22.61
C LEU A 239 -5.22 11.85 21.98
N PRO A 240 -6.21 11.14 21.41
CA PRO A 240 -7.42 11.75 20.87
C PRO A 240 -8.18 12.52 21.96
N LEU A 241 -8.82 13.64 21.60
CA LEU A 241 -9.67 14.39 22.52
C LEU A 241 -10.74 13.50 23.15
N GLY A 242 -10.77 13.44 24.49
CA GLY A 242 -11.71 12.64 25.27
C GLY A 242 -11.34 11.16 25.46
N ALA A 243 -10.25 10.67 24.88
CA ALA A 243 -9.75 9.32 25.16
C ALA A 243 -9.01 9.25 26.50
N LEU A 244 -9.00 8.08 27.15
CA LEU A 244 -8.19 7.83 28.35
C LEU A 244 -6.77 7.41 27.96
N GLN A 245 -5.78 7.61 28.84
CA GLN A 245 -4.39 7.24 28.59
C GLN A 245 -4.21 5.74 28.20
N SER A 246 -5.08 4.88 28.74
CA SER A 246 -5.11 3.43 28.49
C SER A 246 -5.91 3.01 27.25
N ASP A 247 -6.53 3.95 26.53
CA ASP A 247 -7.24 3.67 25.27
C ASP A 247 -6.28 3.61 24.08
N ALA A 248 -6.79 3.07 22.98
CA ALA A 248 -5.98 2.85 21.78
C ALA A 248 -5.69 4.16 21.07
N ILE A 249 -4.41 4.51 20.95
CA ILE A 249 -3.92 5.57 20.05
C ILE A 249 -3.63 5.02 18.64
N VAL A 250 -3.35 3.72 18.54
CA VAL A 250 -3.05 2.98 17.31
C VAL A 250 -3.97 1.78 17.18
N GLY A 251 -4.59 1.65 16.00
CA GLY A 251 -5.30 0.46 15.57
C GLY A 251 -4.52 -0.29 14.47
N VAL A 252 -4.83 -1.56 14.27
CA VAL A 252 -4.29 -2.40 13.19
C VAL A 252 -5.45 -2.88 12.31
N LEU A 253 -5.32 -2.69 10.99
CA LEU A 253 -6.23 -3.29 10.01
C LEU A 253 -5.97 -4.80 9.97
N PHE A 254 -6.86 -5.58 10.60
CA PHE A 254 -6.55 -6.92 11.08
C PHE A 254 -7.42 -7.99 10.42
N SER A 255 -6.92 -8.57 9.32
CA SER A 255 -7.49 -9.79 8.71
C SER A 255 -7.06 -11.09 9.43
N GLY A 256 -6.20 -10.98 10.45
CA GLY A 256 -5.51 -12.12 11.06
C GLY A 256 -4.42 -12.74 10.18
N GLY A 257 -4.22 -12.28 8.94
CA GLY A 257 -3.14 -12.76 8.08
C GLY A 257 -1.75 -12.42 8.64
N LEU A 258 -0.73 -13.11 8.11
CA LEU A 258 0.69 -12.96 8.47
C LEU A 258 1.09 -11.49 8.67
N ASP A 259 0.86 -10.67 7.65
CA ASP A 259 1.43 -9.33 7.55
C ASP A 259 0.94 -8.41 8.67
N CYS A 260 -0.37 -8.36 8.90
CA CYS A 260 -0.97 -7.54 9.97
C CYS A 260 -0.72 -8.10 11.37
N THR A 261 -0.56 -9.42 11.51
CA THR A 261 -0.35 -10.06 12.83
C THR A 261 1.10 -9.89 13.29
N VAL A 262 2.08 -9.92 12.39
CA VAL A 262 3.46 -9.53 12.71
C VAL A 262 3.54 -8.07 13.18
N LEU A 263 2.85 -7.15 12.49
CA LEU A 263 2.79 -5.75 12.92
C LEU A 263 2.17 -5.63 14.32
N ALA A 264 1.02 -6.25 14.56
CA ALA A 264 0.38 -6.26 15.88
C ALA A 264 1.34 -6.78 16.96
N ARG A 265 1.91 -7.98 16.76
CA ARG A 265 2.85 -8.60 17.70
C ARG A 265 4.02 -7.68 18.04
N MET A 266 4.69 -7.08 17.04
CA MET A 266 5.82 -6.19 17.27
C MET A 266 5.42 -4.88 17.95
N VAL A 267 4.24 -4.32 17.65
CA VAL A 267 3.72 -3.12 18.33
C VAL A 267 3.53 -3.36 19.83
N SER A 268 3.18 -4.59 20.24
CA SER A 268 3.09 -4.94 21.66
C SER A 268 4.40 -4.85 22.42
N ASP A 269 5.56 -4.92 21.76
CA ASP A 269 6.88 -4.73 22.40
C ASP A 269 7.34 -3.26 22.40
N ILE A 270 6.61 -2.37 21.70
CA ILE A 270 6.99 -0.96 21.49
C ILE A 270 6.17 0.00 22.34
N LEU A 271 4.86 -0.25 22.51
CA LEU A 271 3.96 0.60 23.31
C LEU A 271 3.99 0.23 24.81
N PRO A 272 3.62 1.14 25.73
CA PRO A 272 3.40 0.80 27.15
C PRO A 272 2.34 -0.30 27.32
N ASP A 273 2.51 -1.26 28.23
CA ASP A 273 1.64 -2.46 28.33
C ASP A 273 0.16 -2.15 28.61
N ASP A 274 -0.10 -1.09 29.39
CA ASP A 274 -1.42 -0.62 29.80
C ASP A 274 -2.21 0.06 28.66
N GLN A 275 -1.52 0.49 27.61
CA GLN A 275 -2.13 1.09 26.44
C GLN A 275 -2.80 0.03 25.54
N ALA A 276 -4.10 0.22 25.27
CA ALA A 276 -4.83 -0.67 24.40
C ALA A 276 -4.31 -0.66 22.95
N VAL A 277 -4.42 -1.80 22.27
CA VAL A 277 -4.24 -1.90 20.82
C VAL A 277 -5.49 -2.50 20.21
N ASP A 278 -6.13 -1.71 19.34
CA ASP A 278 -7.35 -2.12 18.64
C ASP A 278 -7.00 -2.91 17.37
N LEU A 279 -7.46 -4.15 17.28
CA LEU A 279 -7.36 -4.99 16.10
C LEU A 279 -8.70 -4.94 15.37
N ILE A 280 -8.77 -4.27 14.22
CA ILE A 280 -10.04 -3.99 13.54
C ILE A 280 -10.22 -4.96 12.38
N ASN A 281 -11.20 -5.86 12.50
CA ASN A 281 -11.56 -6.83 11.49
C ASN A 281 -12.93 -6.50 10.87
N VAL A 282 -13.03 -6.51 9.55
CA VAL A 282 -14.29 -6.27 8.82
C VAL A 282 -14.79 -7.56 8.18
N ALA A 283 -16.09 -7.83 8.30
CA ALA A 283 -16.79 -8.92 7.62
C ALA A 283 -18.03 -8.35 6.91
N PHE A 284 -18.31 -8.86 5.70
CA PHE A 284 -19.46 -8.46 4.91
C PHE A 284 -20.45 -9.61 4.83
N GLU A 285 -21.74 -9.27 4.83
CA GLU A 285 -22.82 -10.20 4.58
C GLU A 285 -22.57 -10.98 3.28
N ASN A 286 -22.68 -12.31 3.35
CA ASN A 286 -22.36 -13.19 2.25
C ASN A 286 -23.54 -14.13 1.97
N PRO A 287 -24.33 -13.87 0.92
CA PRO A 287 -25.49 -14.67 0.56
C PRO A 287 -25.19 -16.16 0.35
N ARG A 288 -23.97 -16.53 -0.06
CA ARG A 288 -23.59 -17.94 -0.22
C ARG A 288 -23.41 -18.64 1.12
N ILE A 289 -22.80 -17.96 2.09
CA ILE A 289 -22.63 -18.50 3.45
C ILE A 289 -24.00 -18.64 4.11
N ALA A 290 -24.89 -17.65 3.95
CA ALA A 290 -26.28 -17.73 4.41
C ALA A 290 -27.03 -18.91 3.78
N ALA A 291 -26.98 -19.05 2.45
CA ALA A 291 -27.65 -20.14 1.73
C ALA A 291 -27.11 -21.54 2.08
N GLN A 292 -25.81 -21.65 2.42
CA GLN A 292 -25.19 -22.89 2.90
C GLN A 292 -25.51 -23.20 4.37
N ASN A 293 -25.97 -22.22 5.15
CA ASN A 293 -26.19 -22.34 6.60
C ASN A 293 -27.55 -21.75 7.03
N PRO A 294 -28.69 -22.22 6.48
CA PRO A 294 -30.00 -21.59 6.68
C PRO A 294 -30.51 -21.61 8.12
N CYS A 295 -29.95 -22.47 8.99
CA CYS A 295 -30.31 -22.58 10.40
C CYS A 295 -29.46 -21.70 11.34
N ILE A 296 -28.49 -20.94 10.81
CA ILE A 296 -27.59 -20.11 11.61
C ILE A 296 -28.10 -18.66 11.63
N ALA A 297 -28.21 -18.08 12.83
CA ALA A 297 -28.63 -16.69 13.00
C ALA A 297 -27.68 -15.72 12.27
N GLN A 298 -28.23 -14.66 11.67
CA GLN A 298 -27.49 -13.71 10.82
C GLN A 298 -26.18 -13.20 11.44
N ALA A 299 -26.20 -12.85 12.73
CA ALA A 299 -25.02 -12.38 13.46
C ALA A 299 -23.87 -13.41 13.49
N HIS A 300 -24.17 -14.71 13.51
CA HIS A 300 -23.18 -15.78 13.52
C HIS A 300 -22.63 -16.10 12.11
N LEU A 301 -23.29 -15.67 11.03
CA LEU A 301 -22.79 -15.88 9.67
C LEU A 301 -21.50 -15.10 9.39
N TYR A 302 -21.29 -13.94 10.04
CA TYR A 302 -20.05 -13.16 9.94
C TYR A 302 -18.86 -13.91 10.55
N GLU A 303 -19.06 -14.72 11.59
CA GLU A 303 -18.01 -15.57 12.19
C GLU A 303 -17.58 -16.73 11.27
N LEU A 304 -18.37 -17.05 10.23
CA LEU A 304 -17.98 -18.00 9.18
C LEU A 304 -17.19 -17.35 8.03
N CYS A 305 -17.02 -16.02 8.01
CA CYS A 305 -16.23 -15.35 6.98
C CYS A 305 -14.73 -15.74 7.11
N PRO A 306 -14.03 -16.08 6.01
CA PRO A 306 -12.64 -16.55 6.04
C PRO A 306 -11.68 -15.63 6.82
N ASP A 307 -11.81 -14.31 6.65
CA ASP A 307 -10.95 -13.32 7.31
C ASP A 307 -11.33 -13.11 8.79
N ARG A 308 -12.58 -13.39 9.19
CA ARG A 308 -13.03 -13.37 10.60
C ARG A 308 -12.49 -14.60 11.34
N ILE A 309 -12.60 -15.79 10.73
CA ILE A 309 -12.03 -17.04 11.28
C ILE A 309 -10.52 -16.87 11.51
N THR A 310 -9.80 -16.31 10.54
CA THR A 310 -8.35 -16.08 10.66
C THR A 310 -8.03 -15.02 11.72
N ALA A 311 -8.77 -13.90 11.77
CA ALA A 311 -8.62 -12.90 12.83
C ALA A 311 -8.83 -13.47 14.24
N ARG A 312 -9.89 -14.28 14.48
CA ARG A 312 -10.13 -14.92 15.79
C ARG A 312 -8.96 -15.82 16.19
N ARG A 313 -8.44 -16.64 15.27
CA ARG A 313 -7.29 -17.54 15.53
C ARG A 313 -6.00 -16.79 15.87
N SER A 314 -5.67 -15.75 15.09
CA SER A 314 -4.47 -14.94 15.31
C SER A 314 -4.58 -14.08 16.57
N PHE A 315 -5.78 -13.59 16.91
CA PHE A 315 -6.05 -12.94 18.20
C PHE A 315 -5.83 -13.90 19.39
N ASP A 316 -6.34 -15.12 19.33
CA ASP A 316 -6.11 -16.13 20.38
C ASP A 316 -4.63 -16.56 20.51
N GLU A 317 -3.79 -16.37 19.48
CA GLU A 317 -2.34 -16.55 19.54
C GLU A 317 -1.65 -15.32 20.18
N LEU A 318 -2.03 -14.09 19.79
CA LEU A 318 -1.56 -12.85 20.42
C LEU A 318 -1.89 -12.79 21.93
N LEU A 319 -3.08 -13.22 22.34
CA LEU A 319 -3.51 -13.32 23.75
C LEU A 319 -2.70 -14.33 24.59
N LYS A 320 -1.93 -15.20 23.95
CA LYS A 320 -1.04 -16.17 24.62
C LYS A 320 0.40 -15.69 24.66
N LEU A 321 0.86 -15.03 23.60
CA LEU A 321 2.23 -14.52 23.48
C LEU A 321 2.43 -13.19 24.22
N CYS A 322 1.40 -12.33 24.25
CA CYS A 322 1.43 -11.00 24.85
C CYS A 322 0.31 -10.88 25.91
N PRO A 323 0.36 -11.63 27.03
CA PRO A 323 -0.73 -11.70 28.00
C PRO A 323 -0.92 -10.40 28.83
N GLN A 324 0.12 -9.57 28.95
CA GLN A 324 0.03 -8.27 29.64
C GLN A 324 -0.57 -7.17 28.76
N ARG A 325 -0.56 -7.35 27.43
CA ARG A 325 -1.08 -6.36 26.48
C ARG A 325 -2.60 -6.35 26.52
N ARG A 326 -3.14 -5.15 26.69
CA ARG A 326 -4.58 -4.88 26.54
C ARG A 326 -5.02 -4.93 25.07
N TRP A 327 -5.29 -6.12 24.57
CA TRP A 327 -5.82 -6.31 23.21
C TRP A 327 -7.34 -6.11 23.14
N ARG A 328 -7.81 -5.39 22.12
CA ARG A 328 -9.23 -5.22 21.79
C ARG A 328 -9.48 -5.69 20.36
N LEU A 329 -10.16 -6.82 20.14
CA LEU A 329 -10.57 -7.26 18.80
C LEU A 329 -11.93 -6.64 18.48
N VAL A 330 -11.93 -5.67 17.56
CA VAL A 330 -13.12 -4.95 17.08
C VAL A 330 -13.62 -5.61 15.81
N THR A 331 -14.78 -6.25 15.88
CA THR A 331 -15.44 -6.91 14.77
C THR A 331 -16.52 -6.03 14.16
N VAL A 332 -16.25 -5.53 12.96
CA VAL A 332 -17.13 -4.69 12.15
C VAL A 332 -17.91 -5.59 11.19
N ASP A 333 -19.19 -5.79 11.47
CA ASP A 333 -20.09 -6.58 10.63
C ASP A 333 -20.93 -5.65 9.73
N VAL A 334 -20.85 -5.87 8.41
CA VAL A 334 -21.44 -5.00 7.40
C VAL A 334 -22.55 -5.72 6.65
N SER A 335 -23.80 -5.35 6.95
CA SER A 335 -24.98 -5.84 6.21
C SER A 335 -25.03 -5.30 4.78
N ALA A 336 -25.78 -5.98 3.91
CA ALA A 336 -26.05 -5.51 2.55
C ALA A 336 -26.75 -4.14 2.53
N SER A 337 -27.66 -3.89 3.48
CA SER A 337 -28.33 -2.58 3.63
C SER A 337 -27.35 -1.47 4.00
N LEU A 338 -26.44 -1.72 4.94
CA LEU A 338 -25.41 -0.76 5.35
C LEU A 338 -24.43 -0.50 4.19
N ALA A 339 -23.91 -1.55 3.54
CA ALA A 339 -23.03 -1.41 2.38
C ALA A 339 -23.70 -0.63 1.23
N SER A 340 -24.99 -0.87 0.96
CA SER A 340 -25.76 -0.15 -0.04
C SER A 340 -25.88 1.35 0.30
N SER A 341 -26.24 1.68 1.56
CA SER A 341 -26.42 3.07 1.99
C SER A 341 -25.14 3.93 1.88
N HIS A 342 -23.95 3.32 2.06
CA HIS A 342 -22.67 4.01 1.90
C HIS A 342 -22.09 3.94 0.47
N ARG A 343 -22.74 3.26 -0.49
CA ARG A 343 -22.16 2.95 -1.81
C ARG A 343 -21.76 4.19 -2.61
N SER A 344 -22.60 5.23 -2.66
CA SER A 344 -22.27 6.47 -3.40
C SER A 344 -21.02 7.12 -2.80
N GLN A 345 -21.01 7.30 -1.48
CA GLN A 345 -19.89 7.87 -0.74
C GLN A 345 -18.59 7.11 -1.03
N VAL A 346 -18.58 5.77 -0.99
CA VAL A 346 -17.37 4.98 -1.26
C VAL A 346 -16.91 5.12 -2.72
N VAL A 347 -17.82 5.10 -3.69
CA VAL A 347 -17.51 5.29 -5.13
C VAL A 347 -16.90 6.68 -5.39
N GLU A 348 -17.40 7.72 -4.73
CA GLU A 348 -16.85 9.08 -4.83
C GLU A 348 -15.47 9.20 -4.15
N LEU A 349 -15.27 8.56 -3.00
CA LEU A 349 -13.97 8.58 -2.29
C LEU A 349 -12.86 7.84 -3.05
N MET A 350 -13.18 6.74 -3.76
CA MET A 350 -12.17 5.96 -4.48
C MET A 350 -11.67 6.61 -5.79
N TYR A 351 -12.48 7.46 -6.42
CA TYR A 351 -12.17 8.17 -7.66
C TYR A 351 -10.75 8.79 -7.66
N PRO A 352 -9.96 8.73 -8.75
CA PRO A 352 -10.30 8.28 -10.12
C PRO A 352 -10.34 6.76 -10.33
N HIS A 353 -10.04 5.94 -9.32
CA HIS A 353 -10.23 4.50 -9.40
C HIS A 353 -11.71 4.15 -9.57
N LYS A 354 -12.02 3.21 -10.48
CA LYS A 354 -13.41 2.91 -10.89
C LYS A 354 -13.70 1.43 -11.22
N THR A 355 -12.82 0.49 -10.84
CA THR A 355 -13.05 -0.94 -11.07
C THR A 355 -13.83 -1.59 -9.92
N GLU A 356 -14.46 -2.75 -10.17
CA GLU A 356 -15.08 -3.56 -9.10
C GLU A 356 -14.06 -3.99 -8.03
N MET A 357 -12.81 -4.25 -8.42
CA MET A 357 -11.76 -4.63 -7.48
C MET A 357 -11.37 -3.44 -6.58
N ASP A 358 -11.33 -2.23 -7.13
CA ASP A 358 -11.14 -1.01 -6.35
C ASP A 358 -12.26 -0.81 -5.35
N LEU A 359 -13.53 -0.97 -5.79
CA LEU A 359 -14.69 -0.81 -4.92
C LEU A 359 -14.71 -1.85 -3.78
N SER A 360 -14.35 -3.11 -4.08
CA SER A 360 -14.22 -4.18 -3.07
C SER A 360 -13.19 -3.85 -1.98
N ILE A 361 -12.02 -3.33 -2.36
CA ILE A 361 -10.96 -2.98 -1.40
C ILE A 361 -11.34 -1.69 -0.65
N ALA A 362 -11.86 -0.68 -1.38
CA ALA A 362 -12.35 0.57 -0.82
C ALA A 362 -13.40 0.34 0.27
N PHE A 363 -14.38 -0.54 0.05
CA PHE A 363 -15.38 -0.90 1.06
C PHE A 363 -14.75 -1.49 2.33
N ALA A 364 -13.84 -2.46 2.19
CA ALA A 364 -13.20 -3.10 3.34
C ALA A 364 -12.40 -2.07 4.17
N LEU A 365 -11.62 -1.22 3.52
CA LEU A 365 -10.84 -0.16 4.18
C LEU A 365 -11.73 0.93 4.79
N TYR A 366 -12.80 1.34 4.09
CA TYR A 366 -13.75 2.35 4.56
C TYR A 366 -14.46 1.90 5.85
N PHE A 367 -15.02 0.69 5.89
CA PHE A 367 -15.73 0.20 7.08
C PHE A 367 -14.78 -0.18 8.21
N ALA A 368 -13.56 -0.67 7.91
CA ALA A 368 -12.54 -0.85 8.94
C ALA A 368 -12.09 0.49 9.55
N ALA A 369 -11.88 1.53 8.74
CA ALA A 369 -11.50 2.86 9.23
C ALA A 369 -12.63 3.58 9.98
N ARG A 370 -13.91 3.27 9.69
CA ARG A 370 -15.04 3.70 10.53
C ARG A 370 -14.88 3.19 11.96
N GLY A 371 -14.32 2.00 12.15
CA GLY A 371 -13.89 1.48 13.45
C GLY A 371 -15.02 1.27 14.47
N GLN A 372 -16.26 1.14 14.00
CA GLN A 372 -17.48 0.92 14.78
C GLN A 372 -17.95 -0.53 14.63
N GLY A 373 -18.00 -1.26 15.74
CA GLY A 373 -18.42 -2.66 15.74
C GLY A 373 -18.52 -3.23 17.17
N VAL A 374 -18.48 -4.55 17.28
CA VAL A 374 -18.48 -5.25 18.58
C VAL A 374 -17.04 -5.52 19.01
N CYS A 375 -16.67 -5.15 20.22
CA CYS A 375 -15.35 -5.39 20.79
C CYS A 375 -15.35 -6.59 21.75
N ARG A 376 -14.35 -7.45 21.62
CA ARG A 376 -13.90 -8.41 22.64
C ARG A 376 -12.56 -7.95 23.21
N GLU A 377 -12.50 -7.73 24.52
CA GLU A 377 -11.29 -7.27 25.21
C GLU A 377 -10.60 -8.45 25.92
N GLY A 378 -9.29 -8.60 25.71
CA GLY A 378 -8.50 -9.67 26.32
C GLY A 378 -9.10 -11.07 26.11
N ARG A 379 -9.22 -11.83 27.20
CA ARG A 379 -9.81 -13.18 27.21
C ARG A 379 -11.29 -13.21 27.59
N GLU A 380 -11.89 -12.05 27.84
CA GLU A 380 -13.29 -11.94 28.25
C GLU A 380 -14.21 -12.58 27.20
N MET A 381 -15.32 -13.14 27.67
CA MET A 381 -16.38 -13.64 26.77
C MET A 381 -17.43 -12.58 26.50
N ASP A 382 -17.54 -11.57 27.36
CA ASP A 382 -18.43 -10.45 27.16
C ASP A 382 -17.97 -9.61 25.97
N SER A 383 -18.95 -9.16 25.19
CA SER A 383 -18.73 -8.38 23.99
C SER A 383 -19.63 -7.16 24.02
N ARG A 384 -19.08 -5.98 23.67
CA ARG A 384 -19.78 -4.70 23.78
C ARG A 384 -19.68 -3.90 22.49
N GLU A 385 -20.68 -3.07 22.21
CA GLU A 385 -20.55 -2.06 21.16
C GLU A 385 -19.40 -1.12 21.48
N TYR A 386 -18.60 -0.79 20.47
CA TYR A 386 -17.37 -0.02 20.63
C TYR A 386 -17.04 0.76 19.35
N THR A 387 -16.50 1.95 19.54
CA THR A 387 -15.90 2.78 18.49
C THR A 387 -14.45 3.00 18.84
N THR A 388 -13.53 2.69 17.92
CA THR A 388 -12.09 2.89 18.15
C THR A 388 -11.76 4.37 18.38
N THR A 389 -11.02 4.64 19.46
CA THR A 389 -10.39 5.94 19.69
C THR A 389 -9.23 6.21 18.73
N ALA A 390 -8.57 5.15 18.24
CA ALA A 390 -7.31 5.25 17.54
C ALA A 390 -7.43 6.06 16.24
N ARG A 391 -6.75 7.21 16.18
CA ARG A 391 -6.68 8.06 14.97
C ARG A 391 -5.66 7.57 13.95
N VAL A 392 -4.73 6.69 14.34
CA VAL A 392 -3.71 6.08 13.48
C VAL A 392 -4.02 4.60 13.25
N LEU A 393 -3.98 4.17 11.98
CA LEU A 393 -4.23 2.78 11.57
C LEU A 393 -3.01 2.19 10.87
N LEU A 394 -2.52 1.04 11.34
CA LEU A 394 -1.45 0.29 10.69
C LEU A 394 -2.01 -0.65 9.62
N SER A 395 -1.40 -0.61 8.44
CA SER A 395 -1.72 -1.50 7.32
C SER A 395 -0.56 -2.47 7.02
N GLY A 396 -0.91 -3.74 6.75
CA GLY A 396 0.04 -4.76 6.28
C GLY A 396 0.40 -4.68 4.79
N LEU A 397 -0.16 -3.71 4.06
CA LEU A 397 0.08 -3.52 2.61
C LEU A 397 1.57 -3.23 2.32
N GLY A 398 2.10 -3.84 1.26
CA GLY A 398 3.50 -3.76 0.83
C GLY A 398 4.28 -5.06 1.06
N ALA A 399 3.90 -5.85 2.08
CA ALA A 399 4.59 -7.12 2.39
C ALA A 399 4.50 -8.14 1.23
N ASP A 400 3.42 -8.10 0.44
CA ASP A 400 3.22 -9.02 -0.68
C ASP A 400 4.11 -8.69 -1.88
N GLU A 401 4.22 -7.41 -2.22
CA GLU A 401 5.05 -6.87 -3.29
C GLU A 401 6.54 -7.01 -2.99
N LEU A 402 6.96 -6.82 -1.73
CA LEU A 402 8.36 -6.88 -1.32
C LEU A 402 8.88 -8.32 -1.12
N PHE A 403 8.03 -9.22 -0.62
CA PHE A 403 8.43 -10.57 -0.17
C PHE A 403 7.72 -11.71 -0.92
N GLY A 404 7.24 -11.49 -2.15
CA GLY A 404 6.77 -12.59 -2.99
C GLY A 404 5.43 -13.20 -2.57
N GLY A 405 4.51 -12.41 -2.02
CA GLY A 405 3.26 -12.92 -1.44
C GLY A 405 2.15 -13.31 -2.41
N TYR A 406 2.14 -12.88 -3.68
CA TYR A 406 1.08 -13.26 -4.63
C TYR A 406 1.29 -14.62 -5.32
N VAL A 407 0.17 -15.31 -5.62
CA VAL A 407 0.17 -16.59 -6.37
C VAL A 407 0.92 -16.48 -7.71
N ARG A 408 0.85 -15.33 -8.39
CA ARG A 408 1.57 -15.09 -9.65
C ARG A 408 3.10 -15.19 -9.52
N HIS A 409 3.66 -14.91 -8.35
CA HIS A 409 5.09 -15.13 -8.08
C HIS A 409 5.45 -16.61 -8.10
N ALA A 410 4.61 -17.46 -7.48
CA ALA A 410 4.77 -18.91 -7.57
C ALA A 410 4.65 -19.37 -9.02
N THR A 411 3.65 -18.87 -9.76
CA THR A 411 3.48 -19.18 -11.20
C THR A 411 4.67 -18.74 -12.05
N ALA A 412 5.24 -17.56 -11.80
CA ALA A 412 6.42 -17.06 -12.49
C ALA A 412 7.65 -17.94 -12.20
N PHE A 413 7.86 -18.31 -10.94
CA PHE A 413 8.92 -19.22 -10.54
C PHE A 413 8.76 -20.62 -11.17
N SER A 414 7.57 -21.21 -11.15
CA SER A 414 7.32 -22.52 -11.78
C SER A 414 7.53 -22.52 -13.30
N ARG A 415 7.46 -21.35 -13.96
CA ARG A 415 7.65 -21.22 -15.42
C ARG A 415 9.08 -20.92 -15.83
N GLN A 416 9.80 -20.10 -15.06
CA GLN A 416 11.10 -19.52 -15.47
C GLN A 416 12.13 -19.43 -14.32
N GLY A 417 11.89 -20.15 -13.21
CA GLY A 417 12.77 -20.15 -12.04
C GLY A 417 12.93 -18.76 -11.41
N TYR A 418 14.12 -18.50 -10.86
CA TYR A 418 14.42 -17.21 -10.24
C TYR A 418 14.31 -16.02 -11.20
N THR A 419 14.62 -16.19 -12.50
CA THR A 419 14.54 -15.10 -13.49
C THR A 419 13.12 -14.53 -13.61
N GLY A 420 12.12 -15.38 -13.85
CA GLY A 420 10.73 -14.92 -13.94
C GLY A 420 10.18 -14.36 -12.61
N LEU A 421 10.63 -14.92 -11.48
CA LEU A 421 10.27 -14.39 -10.16
C LEU A 421 10.88 -13.00 -9.90
N ILE A 422 12.13 -12.78 -10.31
CA ILE A 422 12.82 -11.48 -10.24
C ILE A 422 12.09 -10.44 -11.09
N GLU A 423 11.70 -10.79 -12.32
CA GLU A 423 10.99 -9.88 -13.22
C GLU A 423 9.61 -9.49 -12.68
N GLU A 424 8.81 -10.46 -12.19
CA GLU A 424 7.49 -10.19 -11.62
C GLU A 424 7.56 -9.35 -10.34
N LEU A 425 8.51 -9.65 -9.43
CA LEU A 425 8.75 -8.83 -8.23
C LEU A 425 9.20 -7.41 -8.58
N LYS A 426 10.13 -7.27 -9.54
CA LYS A 426 10.60 -5.97 -10.01
C LYS A 426 9.47 -5.12 -10.59
N LEU A 427 8.55 -5.76 -11.33
CA LEU A 427 7.35 -5.13 -11.88
C LEU A 427 6.35 -4.70 -10.80
N ASP A 428 6.19 -5.49 -9.74
CA ASP A 428 5.29 -5.15 -8.64
C ASP A 428 5.82 -3.99 -7.80
N VAL A 429 7.11 -4.02 -7.43
CA VAL A 429 7.73 -2.94 -6.64
C VAL A 429 7.79 -1.63 -7.43
N SER A 430 8.09 -1.66 -8.73
CA SER A 430 8.10 -0.45 -9.57
C SER A 430 6.73 0.22 -9.72
N ARG A 431 5.64 -0.50 -9.43
CA ARG A 431 4.26 -0.02 -9.49
C ARG A 431 3.69 0.41 -8.14
N LEU A 432 4.44 0.33 -7.03
CA LEU A 432 3.95 0.71 -5.70
C LEU A 432 3.38 2.13 -5.68
N GLY A 433 4.12 3.12 -6.18
CA GLY A 433 3.69 4.52 -6.22
C GLY A 433 2.55 4.83 -7.21
N GLN A 434 2.25 3.91 -8.12
CA GLN A 434 1.20 4.05 -9.15
C GLN A 434 -0.08 3.27 -8.82
N ARG A 435 -0.08 2.49 -7.73
CA ARG A 435 -1.19 1.59 -7.37
C ARG A 435 -1.83 2.01 -6.06
N ASN A 436 -3.15 2.17 -6.06
CA ASN A 436 -4.07 2.01 -4.92
C ASN A 436 -3.91 2.93 -3.69
N LEU A 437 -2.72 3.39 -3.32
CA LEU A 437 -2.47 4.07 -2.05
C LEU A 437 -3.19 5.44 -1.96
N GLY A 438 -3.39 6.13 -3.09
CA GLY A 438 -4.25 7.33 -3.16
C GLY A 438 -5.72 7.04 -2.85
N ARG A 439 -6.28 5.97 -3.42
CA ARG A 439 -7.63 5.46 -3.10
C ARG A 439 -7.73 5.11 -1.61
N ASP A 440 -6.76 4.37 -1.10
CA ASP A 440 -6.75 3.85 0.27
C ASP A 440 -6.68 5.01 1.29
N ASP A 441 -5.83 6.01 1.04
CA ASP A 441 -5.75 7.25 1.82
C ASP A 441 -7.07 8.05 1.76
N ARG A 442 -7.73 8.17 0.60
CA ARG A 442 -9.03 8.87 0.49
C ARG A 442 -10.15 8.21 1.28
N VAL A 443 -10.30 6.88 1.17
CA VAL A 443 -11.43 6.17 1.81
C VAL A 443 -11.30 6.08 3.32
N MET A 444 -10.07 5.99 3.85
CA MET A 444 -9.83 5.92 5.29
C MET A 444 -9.80 7.30 5.94
N ALA A 445 -9.19 8.30 5.29
CA ALA A 445 -9.12 9.65 5.81
C ALA A 445 -10.51 10.29 5.99
N HIS A 446 -11.54 9.89 5.23
CA HIS A 446 -12.92 10.32 5.44
C HIS A 446 -13.43 10.13 6.89
N TRP A 447 -12.88 9.16 7.65
CA TRP A 447 -13.22 8.92 9.04
C TRP A 447 -12.29 9.62 10.04
N ALA A 448 -11.57 10.66 9.61
CA ALA A 448 -10.49 11.30 10.37
C ALA A 448 -9.48 10.26 10.91
N ARG A 449 -9.05 9.34 10.03
CA ARG A 449 -8.06 8.29 10.31
C ARG A 449 -6.88 8.38 9.37
N GLU A 450 -5.67 8.36 9.92
CA GLU A 450 -4.46 8.28 9.13
C GLU A 450 -3.97 6.84 9.04
N VAL A 451 -3.90 6.31 7.81
CA VAL A 451 -3.19 5.04 7.57
C VAL A 451 -1.67 5.28 7.56
N ARG A 452 -0.94 4.37 8.20
CA ARG A 452 0.52 4.25 8.16
C ARG A 452 0.90 2.85 7.68
N PHE A 453 1.95 2.79 6.86
CA PHE A 453 2.40 1.56 6.19
C PHE A 453 3.82 1.21 6.67
N PRO A 454 3.98 0.30 7.65
CA PRO A 454 5.31 -0.05 8.15
C PRO A 454 6.16 -0.82 7.13
N TYR A 455 5.52 -1.61 6.26
CA TYR A 455 6.20 -2.30 5.16
C TYR A 455 6.60 -1.36 4.00
N LEU A 456 6.05 -0.14 3.95
CA LEU A 456 6.44 0.89 2.96
C LEU A 456 7.26 2.00 3.63
N ASP A 457 8.21 1.59 4.47
CA ASP A 457 9.28 2.45 4.99
C ASP A 457 10.46 2.46 4.03
N GLU A 458 11.00 3.63 3.74
CA GLU A 458 12.02 3.85 2.71
C GLU A 458 13.28 2.99 2.94
N ALA A 459 13.71 2.82 4.19
CA ALA A 459 14.86 2.00 4.53
C ALA A 459 14.57 0.49 4.39
N LEU A 460 13.35 0.07 4.75
CA LEU A 460 12.89 -1.32 4.57
C LEU A 460 12.70 -1.66 3.09
N VAL A 461 12.10 -0.76 2.31
CA VAL A 461 11.85 -0.92 0.88
C VAL A 461 13.17 -0.96 0.12
N ARG A 462 14.13 -0.06 0.40
CA ARG A 462 15.49 -0.10 -0.16
C ARG A 462 16.15 -1.45 0.12
N TRP A 463 16.19 -1.87 1.40
CA TRP A 463 16.74 -3.16 1.79
C TRP A 463 16.07 -4.33 1.06
N ALA A 464 14.74 -4.33 0.97
CA ALA A 464 13.99 -5.38 0.29
C ALA A 464 14.21 -5.37 -1.24
N ILE A 465 14.48 -4.23 -1.87
CA ILE A 465 14.84 -4.12 -3.29
C ILE A 465 16.25 -4.68 -3.56
N GLU A 466 17.20 -4.37 -2.69
CA GLU A 466 18.63 -4.69 -2.84
C GLU A 466 19.01 -6.09 -2.33
N THR A 467 18.19 -6.67 -1.44
CA THR A 467 18.37 -8.06 -0.97
C THR A 467 18.04 -9.06 -2.09
N PRO A 468 18.86 -10.12 -2.30
CA PRO A 468 18.56 -11.17 -3.27
C PRO A 468 17.19 -11.81 -3.07
N VAL A 469 16.58 -12.31 -4.15
CA VAL A 469 15.21 -12.86 -4.08
C VAL A 469 15.11 -14.12 -3.21
N TRP A 470 16.11 -15.00 -3.23
CA TRP A 470 16.14 -16.17 -2.34
C TRP A 470 16.17 -15.76 -0.86
N ASP A 471 16.98 -14.77 -0.48
CA ASP A 471 17.10 -14.27 0.90
C ASP A 471 15.83 -13.61 1.48
N LYS A 472 14.76 -13.50 0.67
CA LYS A 472 13.40 -13.09 1.09
C LYS A 472 12.35 -14.19 0.89
N CYS A 473 12.51 -15.00 -0.16
CA CYS A 473 11.48 -15.89 -0.71
C CYS A 473 12.06 -17.28 -1.02
N ASP A 474 11.37 -18.33 -0.58
CA ASP A 474 11.90 -19.70 -0.59
C ASP A 474 11.13 -20.59 -1.57
N PHE A 475 11.05 -20.16 -2.83
CA PHE A 475 10.33 -20.88 -3.89
C PHE A 475 11.05 -22.14 -4.41
N ALA A 476 12.36 -22.25 -4.18
CA ALA A 476 13.12 -23.46 -4.46
C ALA A 476 13.04 -24.51 -3.32
N GLY A 477 12.68 -24.10 -2.11
CA GLY A 477 12.49 -25.00 -0.98
C GLY A 477 11.20 -25.82 -1.08
N GLY A 478 11.23 -27.04 -0.55
CA GLY A 478 10.06 -27.93 -0.47
C GLY A 478 9.02 -27.54 0.60
N GLY A 479 9.05 -26.29 1.09
CA GLY A 479 8.18 -25.81 2.16
C GLY A 479 6.72 -25.59 1.71
N PRO A 480 5.74 -25.66 2.63
CA PRO A 480 4.32 -25.56 2.28
C PRO A 480 3.87 -24.18 1.78
N GLU A 481 4.61 -23.12 2.12
CA GLU A 481 4.30 -21.73 1.78
C GLU A 481 5.60 -20.96 1.46
N PRO A 482 6.06 -20.96 0.19
CA PRO A 482 7.34 -20.36 -0.22
C PRO A 482 7.33 -18.82 -0.24
N GLY A 483 6.16 -18.22 -0.47
CA GLY A 483 5.98 -16.78 -0.48
C GLY A 483 6.06 -16.19 0.93
N LYS A 484 6.71 -15.03 1.04
CA LYS A 484 6.96 -14.29 2.30
C LYS A 484 7.76 -15.08 3.34
N ARG A 485 8.64 -15.99 2.91
CA ARG A 485 9.39 -16.89 3.81
C ARG A 485 10.12 -16.14 4.92
N VAL A 486 10.83 -15.06 4.60
CA VAL A 486 11.56 -14.25 5.61
C VAL A 486 10.61 -13.69 6.70
N LEU A 487 9.40 -13.29 6.32
CA LEU A 487 8.37 -12.78 7.25
C LEU A 487 7.69 -13.91 8.04
N ARG A 488 7.53 -15.10 7.43
CA ARG A 488 7.04 -16.31 8.13
C ARG A 488 8.03 -16.78 9.19
N LEU A 489 9.33 -16.76 8.87
CA LEU A 489 10.41 -17.10 9.81
C LEU A 489 10.50 -16.08 10.96
N LEU A 490 10.32 -14.78 10.67
CA LEU A 490 10.19 -13.75 11.70
C LEU A 490 8.96 -13.99 12.59
N ALA A 491 7.80 -14.32 12.01
CA ALA A 491 6.61 -14.65 12.79
C ALA A 491 6.85 -15.84 13.74
N GLU A 492 7.60 -16.84 13.27
CA GLU A 492 7.97 -18.03 14.04
C GLU A 492 9.11 -17.80 15.06
N GLU A 493 9.94 -16.76 14.87
CA GLU A 493 10.89 -16.23 15.87
C GLU A 493 10.15 -15.48 16.98
N LEU A 494 9.13 -14.70 16.62
CA LEU A 494 8.23 -13.99 17.54
C LEU A 494 7.22 -14.90 18.26
N GLY A 495 7.30 -16.22 18.04
CA GLY A 495 6.47 -17.26 18.69
C GLY A 495 5.12 -17.56 18.03
N MET A 496 4.76 -16.89 16.93
CA MET A 496 3.47 -17.05 16.24
C MET A 496 3.50 -18.23 15.25
N VAL A 497 3.60 -19.44 15.79
CA VAL A 497 3.78 -20.68 14.99
C VAL A 497 2.59 -20.91 14.05
N LYS A 498 1.35 -20.60 14.46
CA LYS A 498 0.17 -20.83 13.60
C LYS A 498 0.10 -19.81 12.47
N VAL A 499 0.32 -18.53 12.78
CA VAL A 499 0.38 -17.44 11.79
C VAL A 499 1.50 -17.68 10.76
N ALA A 500 2.65 -18.19 11.20
CA ALA A 500 3.80 -18.48 10.32
C ALA A 500 3.46 -19.50 9.21
N VAL A 501 2.56 -20.47 9.47
CA VAL A 501 2.13 -21.49 8.51
C VAL A 501 0.77 -21.21 7.84
N GLU A 502 0.02 -20.19 8.26
CA GLU A 502 -1.29 -19.89 7.68
C GLU A 502 -1.17 -19.53 6.19
N LYS A 503 -2.02 -20.15 5.37
CA LYS A 503 -2.00 -19.96 3.91
C LYS A 503 -2.52 -18.59 3.55
N LYS A 504 -1.92 -17.97 2.53
CA LYS A 504 -2.42 -16.67 2.08
C LYS A 504 -3.85 -16.79 1.52
N ARG A 505 -4.75 -15.99 2.08
CA ARG A 505 -6.04 -15.64 1.49
C ARG A 505 -5.94 -14.20 1.00
N ALA A 506 -6.50 -13.91 -0.16
CA ALA A 506 -6.59 -12.52 -0.63
C ALA A 506 -7.61 -11.78 0.23
N ILE A 507 -7.25 -10.61 0.78
CA ILE A 507 -8.16 -9.70 1.48
C ILE A 507 -9.44 -9.60 0.68
N LEU A 508 -10.56 -10.00 1.30
CA LEU A 508 -11.93 -9.85 0.81
C LEU A 508 -12.04 -9.72 -0.72
N ARG A 509 -11.79 -10.83 -1.44
CA ARG A 509 -12.33 -11.01 -2.80
C ARG A 509 -13.85 -11.06 -2.68
N SER A 510 -14.50 -9.90 -2.76
CA SER A 510 -15.90 -9.74 -2.43
C SER A 510 -16.84 -10.27 -3.51
N ARG A 511 -16.84 -11.60 -3.69
CA ARG A 511 -17.95 -12.30 -4.34
C ARG A 511 -19.25 -12.08 -3.56
N GLY A 512 -19.20 -11.93 -2.23
CA GLY A 512 -20.36 -11.52 -1.41
C GLY A 512 -20.94 -10.15 -1.80
N ILE A 513 -20.11 -9.12 -1.94
CA ILE A 513 -20.54 -7.80 -2.46
C ILE A 513 -21.08 -7.95 -3.90
N ARG A 514 -20.41 -8.72 -4.78
CA ARG A 514 -20.91 -9.01 -6.14
C ARG A 514 -22.30 -9.64 -6.14
N ASP A 515 -22.55 -10.65 -5.31
CA ASP A 515 -23.82 -11.38 -5.33
C ASP A 515 -24.95 -10.60 -4.62
N GLY A 516 -24.64 -9.81 -3.59
CA GLY A 516 -25.64 -9.08 -2.80
C GLY A 516 -26.01 -7.69 -3.33
N LEU A 517 -25.06 -6.96 -3.94
CA LEU A 517 -25.27 -5.57 -4.40
C LEU A 517 -25.51 -5.43 -5.91
N PHE A 518 -25.34 -6.49 -6.71
CA PHE A 518 -25.46 -6.43 -8.17
C PHE A 518 -26.52 -7.39 -8.75
N GLN A 519 -27.38 -7.99 -7.90
CA GLN A 519 -28.60 -8.67 -8.37
C GLN A 519 -29.77 -7.71 -8.63
N GLY A 520 -29.62 -6.42 -8.30
CA GLY A 520 -30.58 -5.36 -8.62
C GLY A 520 -29.89 -4.17 -9.27
N ASN A 521 -30.44 -3.73 -10.42
CA ASN A 521 -29.96 -2.68 -11.31
C ASN A 521 -28.72 -3.04 -12.17
N GLY A 522 -28.77 -2.60 -13.42
CA GLY A 522 -27.99 -3.16 -14.52
C GLY A 522 -26.48 -2.93 -14.49
N ALA A 523 -25.82 -3.60 -15.44
CA ALA A 523 -24.42 -3.33 -15.78
C ALA A 523 -24.16 -1.83 -15.95
N PHE A 524 -22.93 -1.39 -15.64
CA PHE A 524 -22.46 -0.01 -15.76
C PHE A 524 -22.88 0.66 -17.07
N ALA A 525 -24.04 1.33 -17.07
CA ALA A 525 -24.60 2.03 -18.20
C ALA A 525 -24.03 3.45 -18.26
N TYR A 526 -22.73 3.53 -18.56
CA TYR A 526 -22.15 4.74 -19.14
C TYR A 526 -22.11 4.54 -20.65
N GLU A 527 -22.67 5.50 -21.39
CA GLU A 527 -22.59 5.50 -22.84
C GLU A 527 -21.12 5.43 -23.29
N PRO A 528 -20.79 4.67 -24.34
CA PRO A 528 -19.43 4.62 -24.86
C PRO A 528 -19.08 5.96 -25.51
N LEU A 529 -18.46 6.85 -24.73
CA LEU A 529 -17.78 8.03 -25.25
C LEU A 529 -16.79 7.58 -26.32
N ALA A 530 -17.01 8.02 -27.56
CA ALA A 530 -16.15 7.72 -28.69
C ALA A 530 -14.71 8.17 -28.38
N LEU A 531 -13.73 7.33 -28.69
CA LEU A 531 -12.33 7.72 -28.63
C LEU A 531 -12.07 8.83 -29.66
N ALA A 532 -12.11 10.08 -29.21
CA ALA A 532 -11.49 11.19 -29.92
C ALA A 532 -9.97 10.96 -29.88
N ALA A 533 -9.39 10.62 -31.04
CA ALA A 533 -7.96 10.38 -31.15
C ALA A 533 -7.15 11.65 -30.82
N VAL A 534 -6.14 11.51 -29.96
CA VAL A 534 -5.14 12.55 -29.71
C VAL A 534 -4.29 12.71 -30.99
N PRO A 535 -4.25 13.87 -31.65
CA PRO A 535 -3.45 14.03 -32.86
C PRO A 535 -1.95 14.08 -32.54
N SER A 536 -1.15 13.24 -33.20
CA SER A 536 0.31 13.36 -33.16
C SER A 536 0.77 14.54 -34.01
N VAL A 537 1.55 15.45 -33.42
CA VAL A 537 2.14 16.59 -34.13
C VAL A 537 3.35 16.12 -34.96
N ALA A 538 3.22 16.12 -36.29
CA ALA A 538 4.34 16.00 -37.22
C ALA A 538 4.05 16.74 -38.54
N SER A 539 4.72 17.88 -38.72
CA SER A 539 5.18 18.50 -39.98
C SER A 539 4.50 18.19 -41.34
N GLY A 540 3.90 19.24 -41.92
CA GLY A 540 4.14 19.65 -43.32
C GLY A 540 3.20 19.12 -44.42
N GLY A 541 2.90 20.00 -45.40
CA GLY A 541 2.39 19.61 -46.73
C GLY A 541 0.92 19.98 -47.02
N ASP A 542 0.75 21.18 -47.59
CA ASP A 542 -0.10 21.58 -48.72
C ASP A 542 -1.55 21.07 -48.98
N GLU A 543 -2.29 22.03 -49.53
CA GLU A 543 -3.59 22.05 -50.22
C GLU A 543 -4.25 20.75 -50.73
N VAL A 544 -5.60 20.67 -50.68
CA VAL A 544 -6.53 20.85 -51.83
C VAL A 544 -8.00 20.58 -51.42
N LYS A 545 -8.96 21.15 -52.18
CA LYS A 545 -10.43 21.16 -51.98
C LYS A 545 -11.17 19.90 -52.50
N ALA A 546 -12.51 19.94 -52.33
CA ALA A 546 -13.59 19.13 -52.95
C ALA A 546 -14.06 17.91 -52.10
N SER A 547 -15.32 17.71 -51.66
CA SER A 547 -16.70 18.06 -52.07
C SER A 547 -17.45 16.90 -52.76
N LEU A 548 -18.74 16.74 -52.40
CA LEU A 548 -19.76 15.85 -53.00
C LEU A 548 -19.66 14.34 -52.64
N SER A 549 -20.71 13.51 -52.79
CA SER A 549 -22.11 13.60 -52.33
C SER A 549 -22.87 12.28 -52.61
N ARG A 550 -23.68 11.81 -51.64
CA ARG A 550 -24.88 10.95 -51.77
C ARG A 550 -24.88 9.63 -52.61
N SER A 551 -25.39 8.60 -51.92
CA SER A 551 -26.39 7.59 -52.37
C SER A 551 -25.92 6.19 -52.85
N GLY A 552 -26.72 5.16 -52.53
CA GLY A 552 -26.79 3.91 -53.30
C GLY A 552 -26.70 2.58 -52.55
N TYR A 553 -27.83 2.08 -52.03
CA TYR A 553 -28.23 0.65 -51.89
C TYR A 553 -27.20 -0.48 -51.57
N GLY A 554 -27.47 -1.20 -50.47
CA GLY A 554 -28.17 -2.49 -50.57
C GLY A 554 -27.39 -3.82 -50.54
N MET A 555 -27.66 -4.62 -49.49
CA MET A 555 -27.41 -6.07 -49.33
C MET A 555 -25.95 -6.59 -49.28
N GLY A 556 -25.67 -7.42 -48.26
CA GLY A 556 -24.37 -8.09 -48.09
C GLY A 556 -24.08 -8.60 -46.69
N ALA A 557 -25.08 -9.15 -45.99
CA ALA A 557 -24.88 -9.71 -44.65
C ALA A 557 -24.25 -11.11 -44.72
N ASP A 558 -22.93 -11.20 -44.86
CA ASP A 558 -22.16 -12.35 -44.37
C ASP A 558 -20.64 -12.09 -44.30
N LYS A 559 -19.96 -12.79 -43.38
CA LYS A 559 -18.48 -12.81 -43.17
C LYS A 559 -17.75 -11.49 -42.82
N VAL A 560 -17.77 -11.08 -41.54
CA VAL A 560 -16.54 -10.96 -40.69
C VAL A 560 -16.92 -11.12 -39.20
N VAL A 561 -17.17 -12.36 -38.75
CA VAL A 561 -17.27 -12.68 -37.30
C VAL A 561 -16.47 -13.95 -36.99
N ARG A 562 -15.16 -13.91 -37.26
CA ARG A 562 -14.17 -14.89 -36.77
C ARG A 562 -12.81 -14.20 -36.56
N ASN A 563 -12.58 -13.67 -35.34
CA ASN A 563 -11.27 -13.62 -34.63
C ASN A 563 -11.29 -12.76 -33.33
N VAL A 564 -12.34 -12.87 -32.51
CA VAL A 564 -12.35 -12.30 -31.12
C VAL A 564 -12.85 -13.33 -30.09
N ARG A 565 -12.76 -14.64 -30.40
CA ARG A 565 -13.33 -15.72 -29.55
C ARG A 565 -12.36 -16.85 -29.17
N SER A 566 -11.05 -16.62 -29.27
CA SER A 566 -10.00 -17.58 -28.86
C SER A 566 -9.12 -17.11 -27.69
N ILE A 567 -9.38 -15.94 -27.09
CA ILE A 567 -8.59 -15.39 -25.96
C ILE A 567 -9.38 -15.33 -24.64
N LEU A 568 -10.70 -15.61 -24.65
CA LEU A 568 -11.58 -15.56 -23.47
C LEU A 568 -12.19 -16.91 -23.05
N THR A 569 -11.71 -18.02 -23.62
CA THR A 569 -12.26 -19.37 -23.40
C THR A 569 -11.21 -20.40 -22.95
N MET A 570 -10.14 -19.93 -22.29
CA MET A 570 -9.06 -20.79 -21.75
C MET A 570 -8.82 -20.64 -20.23
N ASN A 571 -9.85 -20.20 -19.48
CA ASN A 571 -9.81 -20.03 -18.02
C ASN A 571 -11.07 -20.62 -17.32
N MET A 572 -11.69 -21.66 -17.90
CA MET A 572 -12.99 -22.21 -17.45
C MET A 572 -13.09 -23.75 -17.52
N THR A 573 -12.00 -24.49 -17.28
CA THR A 573 -12.04 -25.95 -17.03
C THR A 573 -10.79 -26.41 -16.26
N GLU A 574 -10.78 -26.32 -14.91
CA GLU A 574 -9.89 -27.14 -14.04
C GLU A 574 -10.25 -26.97 -12.54
N GLU A 575 -11.51 -27.22 -12.16
CA GLU A 575 -11.87 -27.38 -10.73
C GLU A 575 -13.11 -28.30 -10.54
N GLN A 576 -13.14 -29.42 -11.26
CA GLN A 576 -14.12 -30.50 -11.09
C GLN A 576 -13.47 -31.89 -11.22
N SER A 577 -12.81 -32.36 -10.15
CA SER A 577 -12.58 -33.79 -9.86
C SER A 577 -11.83 -34.04 -8.54
N ALA A 578 -12.48 -33.70 -7.41
CA ALA A 578 -12.10 -34.23 -6.09
C ALA A 578 -13.35 -34.31 -5.20
N PHE A 579 -13.47 -35.39 -4.41
CA PHE A 579 -14.64 -35.78 -3.58
C PHE A 579 -15.89 -36.14 -4.42
N SER A 580 -16.21 -37.42 -4.64
CA SER A 580 -16.63 -38.36 -3.59
C SER A 580 -16.44 -39.84 -3.97
N HIS A 581 -16.00 -40.68 -3.01
CA HIS A 581 -16.77 -41.84 -2.51
C HIS A 581 -16.03 -42.52 -1.35
N SER A 582 -16.80 -42.93 -0.34
CA SER A 582 -16.34 -43.70 0.82
C SER A 582 -17.31 -44.88 1.07
N GLN A 583 -16.87 -45.86 1.88
CA GLN A 583 -17.56 -47.10 2.30
C GLN A 583 -17.50 -48.24 1.24
N LEU A 584 -16.98 -49.45 1.49
CA LEU A 584 -17.17 -50.39 2.62
C LEU A 584 -15.93 -51.30 2.85
N ALA A 585 -16.02 -52.32 3.72
CA ALA A 585 -14.87 -52.85 4.48
C ALA A 585 -14.63 -54.38 4.40
N ILE A 586 -13.33 -54.79 4.45
CA ILE A 586 -12.76 -56.00 5.14
C ILE A 586 -13.10 -57.41 4.54
N PRO A 587 -12.22 -58.46 4.60
CA PRO A 587 -10.75 -58.58 4.70
C PRO A 587 -10.09 -59.61 3.71
N SER A 588 -8.74 -59.70 3.67
CA SER A 588 -7.96 -60.90 4.11
C SER A 588 -6.60 -61.17 3.44
N ARG A 589 -5.52 -60.95 4.22
CA ARG A 589 -4.24 -61.70 4.33
C ARG A 589 -3.30 -61.92 3.11
N PRO A 590 -2.00 -62.26 3.36
CA PRO A 590 -0.88 -61.85 2.51
C PRO A 590 -0.21 -63.01 1.74
N TYR A 591 0.79 -62.68 0.90
CA TYR A 591 1.80 -63.62 0.46
C TYR A 591 3.24 -63.10 0.65
N ILE A 592 4.17 -64.05 0.71
CA ILE A 592 5.52 -63.93 1.28
C ILE A 592 6.60 -63.84 0.19
N GLU A 593 7.76 -63.33 0.61
CA GLU A 593 9.11 -63.37 0.01
C GLU A 593 9.40 -64.38 -1.10
N THR A 594 10.31 -64.00 -2.00
CA THR A 594 11.55 -64.78 -2.18
C THR A 594 12.67 -63.93 -2.80
N ALA A 595 13.91 -64.19 -2.38
CA ALA A 595 15.12 -63.59 -2.92
C ALA A 595 15.98 -64.69 -3.57
N THR A 596 16.76 -64.33 -4.60
CA THR A 596 17.88 -65.15 -5.08
C THR A 596 19.04 -64.31 -5.61
N GLU A 597 20.19 -64.53 -4.98
CA GLU A 597 21.58 -64.47 -5.45
C GLU A 597 21.83 -64.99 -6.89
N ALA A 598 22.97 -64.81 -7.58
CA ALA A 598 24.21 -64.00 -7.39
C ALA A 598 25.10 -64.06 -8.67
N ALA A 599 26.29 -63.42 -8.62
CA ALA A 599 27.44 -63.51 -9.55
C ALA A 599 27.26 -62.84 -10.94
N ASP A 600 28.32 -62.41 -11.67
CA ASP A 600 29.75 -62.76 -11.56
C ASP A 600 30.72 -61.55 -11.82
N ARG A 601 32.02 -61.80 -11.62
CA ARG A 601 33.16 -60.86 -11.55
C ARG A 601 33.82 -60.52 -12.89
N ARG A 602 34.45 -59.34 -12.95
CA ARG A 602 35.76 -58.95 -13.57
C ARG A 602 35.78 -57.43 -13.86
N GLY A 603 36.79 -56.60 -13.57
CA GLY A 603 38.06 -56.72 -12.81
C GLY A 603 39.15 -55.77 -13.36
N ILE A 604 40.11 -55.30 -12.52
CA ILE A 604 41.46 -54.75 -12.90
C ILE A 604 41.43 -53.39 -13.67
N ARG A 605 42.04 -52.23 -13.34
CA ARG A 605 43.03 -51.68 -12.35
C ARG A 605 42.69 -50.17 -12.14
N GLY A 606 43.35 -49.31 -11.33
CA GLY A 606 44.52 -49.43 -10.45
C GLY A 606 45.76 -48.59 -10.88
N PHE A 607 45.90 -47.34 -10.41
CA PHE A 607 47.18 -46.58 -10.40
C PHE A 607 47.23 -45.52 -9.27
N ASN A 608 48.44 -45.08 -8.90
CA ASN A 608 48.82 -44.60 -7.55
C ASN A 608 48.90 -43.08 -7.31
N ALA A 609 49.08 -42.73 -6.03
CA ALA A 609 49.52 -41.44 -5.46
C ALA A 609 50.92 -40.98 -6.01
N THR A 610 51.51 -39.81 -5.71
CA THR A 610 51.85 -39.30 -4.35
C THR A 610 52.39 -37.85 -4.37
N LEU A 611 52.21 -37.12 -3.24
CA LEU A 611 53.06 -36.06 -2.63
C LEU A 611 54.05 -35.20 -3.48
N SER A 612 54.00 -33.86 -3.33
CA SER A 612 54.90 -33.12 -2.39
C SER A 612 54.91 -31.58 -2.58
N GLN A 613 55.57 -30.92 -1.62
CA GLN A 613 55.68 -29.48 -1.31
C GLN A 613 56.27 -28.57 -2.41
N GLN A 614 55.93 -27.27 -2.40
CA GLN A 614 56.91 -26.17 -2.19
C GLN A 614 56.31 -24.76 -2.06
N ARG A 615 56.83 -24.01 -1.08
CA ARG A 615 56.97 -22.53 -0.95
C ARG A 615 58.49 -22.27 -0.83
N PRO A 616 59.09 -21.10 -1.16
CA PRO A 616 59.09 -19.93 -0.23
C PRO A 616 59.39 -18.52 -0.81
N ARG A 617 59.52 -17.54 0.11
CA ARG A 617 60.15 -16.19 0.07
C ARG A 617 59.23 -14.99 -0.25
N ASP A 618 58.97 -14.04 0.68
CA ASP A 618 59.82 -13.02 1.38
C ASP A 618 59.98 -11.74 0.51
N TRP A 619 59.91 -10.47 0.94
CA TRP A 619 60.04 -9.76 2.25
C TRP A 619 59.19 -8.42 2.19
N PRO A 620 59.39 -7.33 2.97
CA PRO A 620 58.66 -6.99 4.21
C PRO A 620 57.85 -5.65 4.23
N GLY A 621 56.99 -5.51 5.24
CA GLY A 621 57.08 -4.42 6.23
C GLY A 621 56.56 -2.99 5.94
N LEU A 622 55.53 -2.58 6.70
CA LEU A 622 55.60 -1.36 7.52
C LEU A 622 54.74 -1.50 8.81
N ARG A 623 54.97 -0.62 9.80
CA ARG A 623 54.53 -0.81 11.19
C ARG A 623 53.30 0.04 11.58
N ARG A 624 52.47 -0.54 12.46
CA ARG A 624 51.78 0.04 13.64
C ARG A 624 51.33 1.52 13.57
N ARG A 625 50.04 1.74 13.87
CA ARG A 625 49.61 2.22 15.21
C ARG A 625 48.16 1.80 15.50
N ARG A 626 47.95 1.15 16.65
CA ARG A 626 46.72 1.27 17.43
C ARG A 626 46.98 2.35 18.46
N GLU A 627 46.01 3.20 18.73
CA GLU A 627 45.88 3.88 20.02
C GLU A 627 44.39 4.15 20.24
N ALA A 628 43.92 3.89 21.46
CA ALA A 628 42.52 4.02 21.84
C ALA A 628 42.47 4.64 23.24
N HIS A 629 41.85 5.81 23.35
CA HIS A 629 41.23 6.37 24.55
C HIS A 629 40.10 7.29 24.07
N VAL A 630 38.83 7.12 24.47
CA VAL A 630 38.25 7.25 25.83
C VAL A 630 38.10 8.72 26.23
N LEU A 631 36.85 9.11 26.52
CA LEU A 631 36.35 10.39 27.08
C LEU A 631 36.36 11.63 26.16
N ARG A 632 35.29 11.81 25.37
CA ARG A 632 34.10 12.58 25.79
C ARG A 632 32.89 12.24 24.94
#